data_AF-A0A2N3EN44-F1
#
_entry.id   AF-A0A2N3EN44-F1
#
_cell.length_a   1.000
_cell.length_b   1.000
_cell.length_c   1.000
_cell.angle_alpha   90.00
_cell.angle_beta   90.00
_cell.angle_gamma   90.00
#
_symmetry.space_group_name_H-M   'P 1'
#
loop_
_entity.id
_entity.type
_entity.pdbx_description
1 polymer ?
#
loop_
_entity_poly.entity_id
_entity_poly.type
_entity_poly.pdbx_seq_one_letter_code
_entity_poly.pdbx_strand_id
1 'polypeptide(L)'
;MVKCNTMTEVRTEVDRIDRELVKLMAERQVYIEQAGHIKGERTAVRDQPRIEEVVEKVLQEADRHKLSRAIAEPVWRLLIEKSIEYEYAVFDEKKKTANA
;
A
#
# COMPACT_ATOMS: atom_id res chain seq x y z
N MET A 1 -8.18 23.59 2.12
CA MET A 1 -7.00 23.46 1.23
C MET A 1 -6.30 24.80 1.19
N VAL A 2 -4.98 24.82 1.38
CA VAL A 2 -4.18 26.05 1.23
C VAL A 2 -4.19 26.46 -0.24
N LYS A 3 -4.41 27.75 -0.52
CA LYS A 3 -4.31 28.27 -1.88
C LYS A 3 -2.84 28.61 -2.16
N CYS A 4 -2.23 27.90 -3.11
CA CYS A 4 -0.88 28.19 -3.58
C CYS A 4 -0.94 29.20 -4.74
N ASN A 5 -0.05 30.18 -4.73
CA ASN A 5 0.12 31.19 -5.78
C ASN A 5 1.42 30.98 -6.57
N THR A 6 2.33 30.14 -6.08
CA THR A 6 3.60 29.82 -6.76
C THR A 6 3.83 28.31 -6.84
N MET A 7 4.65 27.88 -7.82
CA MET A 7 5.07 26.47 -7.92
C MET A 7 5.87 25.99 -6.71
N THR A 8 6.59 26.89 -6.03
CA THR A 8 7.31 26.58 -4.79
C THR A 8 6.37 26.21 -3.66
N GLU A 9 5.26 26.95 -3.51
CA GLU A 9 4.22 26.64 -2.53
C GLU A 9 3.54 25.31 -2.86
N VAL A 10 3.22 25.05 -4.13
CA VAL A 10 2.63 23.76 -4.56
C VAL A 10 3.55 22.61 -4.19
N ARG A 11 4.85 22.69 -4.52
CA ARG A 11 5.83 21.64 -4.20
C ARG A 11 5.94 21.42 -2.69
N THR A 12 5.93 22.50 -1.90
CA THR A 12 5.99 22.40 -0.44
C THR A 12 4.80 21.62 0.13
N GLU A 13 3.59 21.86 -0.39
CA GLU A 13 2.40 21.12 0.04
C GLU A 13 2.38 19.68 -0.46
N VAL A 14 2.85 19.41 -1.68
CA VAL A 14 3.01 18.04 -2.20
C VAL A 14 4.02 17.27 -1.34
N ASP A 15 5.19 17.85 -1.06
CA ASP A 15 6.20 17.23 -0.19
C ASP A 15 5.65 16.94 1.21
N ARG A 16 4.77 17.80 1.74
CA ARG A 16 4.07 17.56 3.02
C ARG A 16 3.16 16.34 2.92
N ILE A 17 2.34 16.27 1.87
CA ILE A 17 1.44 15.14 1.63
C ILE A 17 2.25 13.84 1.45
N ASP A 18 3.34 13.87 0.68
CA ASP A 18 4.17 12.69 0.44
C ASP A 18 4.79 12.16 1.73
N ARG A 19 5.21 13.04 2.65
CA ARG A 19 5.66 12.62 3.99
C ARG A 19 4.56 11.97 4.82
N GLU A 20 3.32 12.43 4.68
CA GLU A 20 2.15 11.82 5.36
C GLU A 20 1.79 10.47 4.72
N LEU A 21 1.84 10.37 3.39
CA LEU A 21 1.61 9.12 2.66
C LEU A 21 2.62 8.05 3.07
N VAL A 22 3.91 8.39 3.15
CA VAL A 22 4.96 7.43 3.58
C VAL A 22 4.68 6.89 4.98
N LYS A 23 4.24 7.73 5.93
CA LYS A 23 3.87 7.28 7.29
C LYS A 23 2.71 6.30 7.27
N LEU A 24 1.65 6.60 6.51
CA LEU A 24 0.49 5.72 6.36
C LEU A 24 0.84 4.42 5.66
N MET A 25 1.75 4.45 4.67
CA MET A 25 2.22 3.25 3.99
C MET A 25 3.04 2.35 4.93
N ALA A 26 3.87 2.93 5.79
CA ALA A 26 4.60 2.18 6.82
C ALA A 26 3.64 1.52 7.83
N GLU A 27 2.60 2.23 8.28
CA GLU A 27 1.57 1.65 9.14
C GLU A 27 0.82 0.51 8.44
N ARG A 28 0.45 0.70 7.16
CA ARG A 28 -0.17 -0.35 6.35
C ARG A 28 0.73 -1.59 6.23
N GLN A 29 2.04 -1.41 6.08
CA GLN A 29 3.00 -2.51 5.99
C GLN A 29 2.99 -3.35 7.27
N VAL A 30 2.99 -2.72 8.45
CA VAL A 30 2.94 -3.42 9.74
C VAL A 30 1.71 -4.34 9.85
N TYR A 31 0.54 -3.90 9.38
CA TYR A 31 -0.66 -4.76 9.38
C TYR A 31 -0.57 -5.92 8.38
N ILE A 32 0.13 -5.73 7.26
CA ILE A 32 0.35 -6.80 6.27
C ILE A 32 1.30 -7.86 6.82
N GLU A 33 2.37 -7.45 7.49
CA GLU A 33 3.29 -8.36 8.18
C GLU A 33 2.57 -9.20 9.24
N GLN A 34 1.70 -8.56 10.04
CA GLN A 34 0.84 -9.27 10.99
C GLN A 34 -0.08 -10.28 10.29
N ALA A 35 -0.69 -9.89 9.17
CA ALA A 35 -1.54 -10.79 8.40
C ALA A 35 -0.74 -11.99 7.84
N GLY A 36 0.50 -11.76 7.38
CA GLY A 36 1.41 -12.82 6.95
C GLY A 36 1.75 -13.79 8.09
N HIS A 37 1.97 -13.27 9.31
CA HIS A 37 2.22 -14.10 10.49
C HIS A 37 1.00 -14.94 10.90
N ILE A 38 -0.20 -14.37 10.83
CA ILE A 38 -1.46 -15.07 11.13
C ILE A 38 -1.73 -16.18 10.12
N LYS A 39 -1.50 -15.91 8.82
CA LYS A 39 -1.78 -16.86 7.74
C LYS A 39 -0.81 -18.04 7.71
N GLY A 40 0.45 -17.86 8.13
CA GLY A 40 1.43 -18.95 8.32
C GLY A 40 1.91 -19.67 7.05
N GLU A 41 1.24 -19.51 5.91
CA GLU A 41 1.53 -20.19 4.66
C GLU A 41 1.80 -19.22 3.51
N ARG A 42 2.88 -19.50 2.75
CA ARG A 42 3.29 -18.73 1.57
C ARG A 42 2.20 -18.67 0.48
N THR A 43 1.41 -19.73 0.35
CA THR A 43 0.29 -19.83 -0.61
C THR A 43 -0.87 -18.90 -0.26
N ALA A 44 -1.04 -18.54 1.01
CA ALA A 44 -2.10 -17.65 1.48
C ALA A 44 -1.76 -16.15 1.34
N VAL A 45 -0.53 -15.81 0.92
CA VAL A 45 -0.08 -14.42 0.74
C VAL A 45 -0.82 -13.74 -0.40
N ARG A 46 -1.07 -14.45 -1.51
CA ARG A 46 -1.84 -13.92 -2.65
C ARG A 46 -3.27 -14.43 -2.62
N ASP A 47 -4.19 -13.53 -2.32
CA ASP A 47 -5.63 -13.78 -2.27
C ASP A 47 -6.33 -12.89 -3.30
N GLN A 48 -6.57 -13.43 -4.51
CA GLN A 48 -7.11 -12.64 -5.62
C GLN A 48 -8.49 -12.03 -5.32
N PRO A 49 -9.46 -12.77 -4.74
CA PRO A 49 -10.72 -12.18 -4.29
C PRO A 49 -10.52 -10.99 -3.35
N ARG A 50 -9.60 -11.10 -2.38
CA ARG A 50 -9.32 -10.01 -1.46
C ARG A 50 -8.66 -8.80 -2.14
N ILE A 51 -7.79 -9.03 -3.12
CA ILE A 51 -7.15 -7.95 -3.89
C ILE A 51 -8.21 -7.13 -4.63
N GLU A 52 -9.12 -7.78 -5.35
CA GLU A 52 -10.18 -7.07 -6.08
C GLU A 52 -11.13 -6.33 -5.14
N GLU A 53 -11.45 -6.90 -3.96
CA GLU A 53 -12.25 -6.21 -2.95
C GLU A 53 -11.57 -4.93 -2.43
N VAL A 54 -10.25 -4.97 -2.22
CA VAL A 54 -9.48 -3.78 -1.80
C VAL A 54 -9.48 -2.73 -2.90
N VAL A 55 -9.25 -3.13 -4.15
CA VAL A 55 -9.25 -2.20 -5.30
C VAL A 55 -10.62 -1.53 -5.46
N GLU A 56 -11.71 -2.29 -5.38
CA GLU A 56 -13.06 -1.73 -5.47
C GLU A 56 -13.34 -0.72 -4.35
N LYS A 57 -12.99 -1.04 -3.10
CA LYS A 57 -13.13 -0.12 -1.96
C LYS A 57 -12.33 1.18 -2.17
N VAL A 58 -11.11 1.07 -2.67
CA VAL A 58 -10.25 2.23 -2.98
C VAL A 58 -10.87 3.10 -4.07
N LEU A 59 -11.45 2.49 -5.10
CA LEU A 59 -12.06 3.25 -6.19
C LEU A 59 -13.33 3.98 -5.73
N GLN A 60 -14.12 3.37 -4.84
CA GLN A 60 -15.24 4.05 -4.19
C GLN A 60 -14.79 5.24 -3.34
N GLU A 61 -13.70 5.10 -2.58
CA GLU A 61 -13.12 6.22 -1.84
C GLU A 61 -12.53 7.31 -2.76
N ALA A 62 -11.87 6.90 -3.85
CA ALA A 62 -11.36 7.83 -4.85
C ALA A 62 -12.49 8.69 -5.43
N ASP A 63 -13.63 8.08 -5.77
CA ASP A 63 -14.79 8.80 -6.27
C ASP A 63 -15.35 9.79 -5.23
N ARG A 64 -15.45 9.40 -3.95
CA ARG A 64 -15.87 10.28 -2.84
C ARG A 64 -14.96 11.50 -2.69
N HIS A 65 -13.67 11.31 -2.87
CA HIS A 65 -12.65 12.35 -2.73
C HIS A 65 -12.29 13.05 -4.05
N LYS A 66 -12.96 12.72 -5.16
CA LYS A 66 -12.69 13.24 -6.51
C LYS A 66 -11.26 12.98 -7.01
N LEU A 67 -10.65 11.89 -6.56
CA LEU A 67 -9.41 11.37 -7.12
C LEU A 67 -9.72 10.58 -8.39
N SER A 68 -8.96 10.83 -9.47
CA SER A 68 -9.13 10.09 -10.72
C SER A 68 -8.93 8.59 -10.52
N ARG A 69 -9.89 7.76 -10.95
CA ARG A 69 -9.77 6.30 -10.97
C ARG A 69 -8.55 5.82 -11.76
N ALA A 70 -8.19 6.53 -12.84
CA ALA A 70 -6.99 6.25 -13.64
C ALA A 70 -5.68 6.49 -12.89
N ILE A 71 -5.70 7.23 -11.77
CA ILE A 71 -4.57 7.36 -10.83
C ILE A 71 -4.70 6.31 -9.73
N ALA A 72 -5.86 6.22 -9.08
CA ALA A 72 -6.06 5.38 -7.91
C ALA A 72 -5.84 3.88 -8.19
N GLU A 73 -6.43 3.34 -9.26
CA GLU A 73 -6.35 1.91 -9.56
C GLU A 73 -4.91 1.41 -9.75
N PRO A 74 -4.09 1.96 -10.68
CA PRO A 74 -2.75 1.43 -10.90
C PRO A 74 -1.84 1.62 -9.68
N VAL A 75 -1.99 2.71 -8.93
CA VAL A 75 -1.21 2.96 -7.71
C VAL A 75 -1.50 1.89 -6.66
N TRP A 76 -2.78 1.57 -6.40
CA TRP A 76 -3.13 0.57 -5.40
C TRP A 76 -2.80 -0.86 -5.84
N ARG A 77 -2.98 -1.18 -7.12
CA ARG A 77 -2.55 -2.49 -7.64
C ARG A 77 -1.04 -2.67 -7.45
N LEU A 78 -0.23 -1.69 -7.84
CA LEU A 78 1.21 -1.75 -7.65
C LEU A 78 1.60 -1.85 -6.17
N LEU A 79 0.97 -1.06 -5.29
CA LEU A 79 1.22 -1.11 -3.85
C LEU A 79 0.93 -2.50 -3.27
N ILE A 80 -0.16 -3.13 -3.67
CA ILE A 80 -0.52 -4.49 -3.26
C ILE A 80 0.53 -5.49 -3.76
N GLU A 81 0.92 -5.44 -5.03
CA GLU A 81 1.95 -6.32 -5.58
C GLU A 81 3.28 -6.18 -4.84
N LYS A 82 3.72 -4.94 -4.56
CA LYS A 82 4.95 -4.69 -3.77
C LYS A 82 4.85 -5.18 -2.33
N SER A 83 3.67 -5.13 -1.73
CA SER A 83 3.44 -5.70 -0.41
C SER A 83 3.55 -7.23 -0.43
N ILE A 84 3.01 -7.89 -1.46
CA ILE A 84 3.12 -9.34 -1.66
C ILE A 84 4.57 -9.76 -1.87
N GLU A 85 5.31 -9.04 -2.73
CA GLU A 85 6.75 -9.27 -2.95
C GLU A 85 7.56 -9.16 -1.64
N TYR A 86 7.29 -8.12 -0.85
CA TYR A 86 7.92 -7.91 0.45
C TYR A 86 7.64 -9.08 1.42
N GLU A 87 6.38 -9.50 1.55
CA GLU A 87 5.99 -10.63 2.41
C GLU A 87 6.66 -11.93 1.99
N TYR A 88 6.82 -12.19 0.68
CA TYR A 88 7.57 -13.36 0.22
C TYR A 88 9.03 -13.33 0.67
N ALA A 89 9.70 -12.17 0.58
CA ALA A 89 11.06 -12.03 1.05
C ALA A 89 11.18 -12.29 2.56
N VAL A 90 10.29 -11.69 3.37
CA VAL A 90 10.25 -11.90 4.83
C VAL A 90 10.01 -13.38 5.17
N PHE A 91 9.08 -14.04 4.49
CA PHE A 91 8.80 -15.46 4.71
C PHE A 91 10.02 -16.35 4.36
N ASP A 92 10.66 -16.09 3.22
CA ASP A 92 11.81 -16.86 2.74
C ASP A 92 13.05 -16.65 3.65
N GLU A 93 13.23 -15.46 4.24
CA GLU A 93 14.24 -15.19 5.27
C GLU A 93 13.97 -15.97 6.57
N LYS A 94 12.74 -15.93 7.09
CA LYS A 94 12.37 -16.67 8.31
C LYS A 94 12.61 -18.17 8.17
N LYS A 95 12.33 -18.75 7.01
CA LYS A 95 12.63 -20.17 6.72
C LYS A 95 14.12 -20.48 6.75
N LYS A 96 14.99 -19.57 6.31
CA LYS A 96 16.44 -19.77 6.37
C LYS A 96 16.94 -19.77 7.81
N THR A 97 16.47 -18.84 8.65
CA THR A 97 16.85 -18.78 10.07
C THR A 97 16.32 -19.96 10.87
N ALA A 98 15.14 -20.50 10.54
CA ALA A 98 14.58 -21.67 11.23
C ALA A 98 15.26 -23.00 10.86
N ASN A 99 15.96 -23.06 9.72
CA ASN A 99 16.64 -24.26 9.22
C ASN A 99 18.17 -24.21 9.42
N ALA A 100 18.69 -23.14 10.03
CA ALA A 100 20.11 -22.93 10.36
C ALA A 100 20.35 -23.21 11.85
#